data_AF-A0A3M1LN79-F1
#
_entry.id   AF-A0A3M1LN79-F1
#
_cell.length_a   1.000
_cell.length_b   1.000
_cell.length_c   1.000
_cell.angle_alpha   90.00
_cell.angle_beta   90.00
_cell.angle_gamma   90.00
#
_symmetry.space_group_name_H-M   'P 1'
#
loop_
_entity.id
_entity.type
_entity.pdbx_description
1 polymer ?
#
loop_
_entity_poly.entity_id
_entity_poly.type
_entity_poly.pdbx_seq_one_letter_code
_entity_poly.pdbx_strand_id
1 'polypeptide(L)'
;VYEPTGLSKIAQGLRKGDKVRVGGGVRKASKNHSRVLNVEYIQILELAKDIKFINPLCSCGKRLKSAGKNKGYKCEYCNYKGFKEKEEIIVERSIKEGLYIPSPKAHRHLTKPLHRYHIKKNNYDLIENFIGFNLVIEE
;
A
#
# COMPACT_ATOMS: atom_id res chain seq x y z
N VAL A 1 5.83 3.26 -12.04
CA VAL A 1 4.65 2.59 -12.63
C VAL A 1 3.97 3.58 -13.56
N TYR A 2 3.62 3.17 -14.78
CA TYR A 2 3.02 4.08 -15.77
C TYR A 2 1.53 4.31 -15.49
N GLU A 3 1.08 5.55 -15.70
CA GLU A 3 -0.29 5.99 -15.42
C GLU A 3 -1.37 5.12 -16.09
N PRO A 4 -1.25 4.71 -17.38
CA PRO A 4 -2.32 3.97 -18.06
C PRO A 4 -2.66 2.61 -17.44
N THR A 5 -1.77 2.07 -16.60
CA THR A 5 -1.98 0.77 -15.94
C THR A 5 -2.98 0.84 -14.79
N GLY A 6 -3.23 2.02 -14.20
CA GLY A 6 -4.01 2.16 -12.96
C GLY A 6 -3.33 1.59 -11.70
N LEU A 7 -2.24 0.81 -11.85
CA LEU A 7 -1.43 0.24 -10.76
C LEU A 7 -0.66 1.29 -9.97
N SER A 8 -0.58 2.54 -10.46
CA SER A 8 0.08 3.65 -9.78
C SER A 8 -0.49 3.88 -8.38
N LYS A 9 -1.81 3.79 -8.20
CA LYS A 9 -2.48 3.93 -6.89
C LYS A 9 -2.04 2.87 -5.89
N ILE A 10 -1.90 1.61 -6.34
CA ILE A 10 -1.42 0.50 -5.50
C ILE A 10 0.03 0.70 -5.14
N ALA A 11 0.87 1.07 -6.11
CA ALA A 11 2.28 1.33 -5.88
C ALA A 11 2.53 2.47 -4.88
N GLN A 12 1.69 3.51 -4.87
CA GLN A 12 1.75 4.61 -3.88
C GLN A 12 1.35 4.17 -2.46
N GLY A 13 0.56 3.10 -2.33
CA GLY A 13 0.17 2.50 -1.05
C GLY A 13 1.28 1.67 -0.39
N LEU A 14 2.31 1.25 -1.15
CA LEU A 14 3.40 0.43 -0.65
C LEU A 14 4.28 1.20 0.34
N ARG A 15 4.87 0.47 1.29
CA ARG A 15 5.80 0.96 2.31
C ARG A 15 7.05 0.10 2.33
N LYS A 16 8.12 0.64 2.90
CA LYS A 16 9.36 -0.11 3.12
C LYS A 16 9.05 -1.30 4.05
N GLY A 17 9.48 -2.49 3.65
CA GLY A 17 9.22 -3.74 4.38
C GLY A 17 8.15 -4.60 3.73
N ASP A 18 7.29 -4.05 2.86
CA ASP A 18 6.34 -4.85 2.10
C ASP A 18 7.07 -5.84 1.18
N LYS A 19 6.58 -7.08 1.15
CA LYS A 19 7.07 -8.10 0.21
C LYS A 19 6.15 -8.12 -0.99
N VAL A 20 6.72 -7.81 -2.15
CA VAL A 20 5.98 -7.78 -3.42
C VAL A 20 6.69 -8.58 -4.49
N ARG A 21 5.91 -9.21 -5.36
CA ARG A 21 6.36 -9.79 -6.63
C ARG A 21 5.84 -8.91 -7.75
N VAL A 22 6.73 -8.42 -8.59
CA VAL A 22 6.38 -7.53 -9.70
C VAL A 22 6.83 -8.17 -11.00
N GLY A 23 6.01 -8.08 -12.04
CA GLY A 23 6.39 -8.52 -13.37
C GLY A 23 6.09 -7.49 -14.44
N GLY A 24 6.80 -7.60 -15.55
CA GLY A 24 6.64 -6.77 -16.74
C GLY A 24 7.93 -6.68 -17.56
N GLY A 25 7.89 -5.89 -18.63
CA GLY A 25 9.04 -5.70 -19.52
C GLY A 25 10.11 -4.76 -18.95
N VAL A 26 11.38 -5.05 -19.22
CA VAL A 26 12.50 -4.16 -18.84
C VAL A 26 12.91 -3.30 -20.04
N ARG A 27 12.82 -1.98 -19.90
CA ARG A 27 13.34 -1.04 -20.89
C ARG A 27 14.86 -0.91 -20.71
N LYS A 28 15.61 -1.00 -21.82
CA LYS A 28 17.05 -0.70 -21.84
C LYS A 28 17.30 0.73 -21.35
N ALA A 29 18.45 0.93 -20.70
CA ALA A 29 18.89 2.28 -20.34
C ALA A 29 19.07 3.13 -21.60
N SER A 30 18.79 4.42 -21.49
CA SER A 30 19.07 5.43 -22.51
C SER A 30 19.93 6.54 -21.91
N LYS A 31 20.38 7.50 -22.73
CA LYS A 31 21.17 8.65 -22.25
C LYS A 31 20.53 9.39 -21.06
N ASN A 32 19.20 9.44 -21.01
CA ASN A 32 18.45 10.22 -20.03
C ASN A 32 17.78 9.36 -18.94
N HIS A 33 17.79 8.03 -19.09
CA HIS A 33 17.06 7.15 -18.17
C HIS A 33 17.83 5.86 -17.93
N SER A 34 17.93 5.47 -16.66
CA SER A 34 18.41 4.15 -16.29
C SER A 34 17.49 3.04 -16.82
N ARG A 35 17.90 1.80 -16.62
CA ARG A 35 17.06 0.64 -16.90
C ARG A 35 15.81 0.71 -16.01
N VAL A 36 14.62 0.64 -16.61
CA VAL A 36 13.34 0.75 -15.90
C VAL A 36 12.50 -0.51 -16.12
N LEU A 37 11.88 -1.01 -15.05
CA LEU A 37 10.86 -2.05 -15.13
C LEU A 37 9.49 -1.42 -15.44
N ASN A 38 8.93 -1.76 -16.59
CA ASN A 38 7.58 -1.40 -16.97
C ASN A 38 6.62 -2.40 -16.32
N VAL A 39 6.10 -2.04 -15.17
CA VAL A 39 5.22 -2.89 -14.37
C VAL A 39 3.92 -3.21 -15.12
N GLU A 40 3.64 -4.51 -15.27
CA GLU A 40 2.42 -5.07 -15.87
C GLU A 40 1.51 -5.74 -14.84
N TYR A 41 2.06 -6.22 -13.72
CA TYR A 41 1.28 -6.66 -12.56
C TYR A 41 2.07 -6.44 -11.26
N ILE A 42 1.34 -6.32 -10.15
CA ILE A 42 1.92 -6.28 -8.80
C ILE A 42 1.19 -7.33 -7.97
N GLN A 43 1.92 -8.28 -7.40
CA GLN A 43 1.42 -9.18 -6.38
C GLN A 43 1.99 -8.75 -5.03
N ILE A 44 1.13 -8.39 -4.11
CA ILE A 44 1.48 -8.13 -2.72
C ILE A 44 1.45 -9.47 -1.99
N LEU A 45 2.60 -9.89 -1.49
CA LEU A 45 2.76 -11.17 -0.78
C LEU A 45 2.62 -11.00 0.73
N GLU A 46 3.14 -9.89 1.26
CA GLU A 46 3.08 -9.60 2.70
C GLU A 46 3.09 -8.08 2.90
N LEU A 47 2.14 -7.59 3.68
CA LEU A 47 2.04 -6.18 4.08
C LEU A 47 2.73 -5.97 5.43
N ALA A 48 3.78 -5.16 5.47
CA ALA A 48 4.41 -4.76 6.72
C ALA A 48 3.46 -3.89 7.58
N LYS A 49 3.63 -3.91 8.90
CA LYS A 49 2.86 -3.03 9.80
C LYS A 49 3.26 -1.57 9.54
N ASP A 50 2.29 -0.72 9.24
CA ASP A 50 2.49 0.73 9.14
C ASP A 50 2.26 1.34 10.53
N ILE A 51 3.34 1.57 11.25
CA ILE A 51 3.32 2.02 12.64
C ILE A 51 3.49 3.53 12.71
N LYS A 52 2.59 4.21 13.41
CA LYS A 52 2.73 5.64 13.75
C LYS A 52 2.75 5.85 15.25
N PHE A 53 3.59 6.80 15.67
CA PHE A 53 3.67 7.24 17.06
C PHE A 53 2.93 8.55 17.25
N ILE A 54 1.87 8.51 18.04
CA ILE A 54 1.03 9.67 18.33
C ILE A 54 1.20 10.11 19.79
N ASN A 55 0.93 11.39 20.04
CA ASN A 55 1.07 11.95 21.38
C ASN A 55 0.09 11.28 22.34
N PRO A 56 0.47 10.92 23.57
CA PRO A 56 -0.39 10.16 24.46
C PRO A 56 -1.65 10.90 24.91
N LEU A 57 -2.63 10.16 25.42
CA LEU A 57 -3.85 10.70 26.00
C LEU A 57 -3.62 11.29 27.40
N CYS A 58 -4.31 12.40 27.69
CA CYS A 58 -4.50 12.93 29.03
C CYS A 58 -5.61 12.17 29.77
N SER A 59 -5.67 12.27 31.10
CA SER A 59 -6.78 11.74 31.92
C SER A 59 -8.17 12.26 31.50
N CYS A 60 -8.25 13.43 30.87
CA CYS A 60 -9.49 13.96 30.30
C CYS A 60 -9.86 13.43 28.91
N GLY A 61 -9.11 12.46 28.38
CA GLY A 61 -9.36 11.85 27.07
C GLY A 61 -8.85 12.65 25.87
N LYS A 62 -8.31 13.86 26.06
CA LYS A 62 -7.72 14.66 24.98
C LYS A 62 -6.24 14.30 24.74
N ARG A 63 -5.81 14.31 23.48
CA ARG A 63 -4.40 14.14 23.08
C ARG A 63 -3.56 15.27 23.65
N LEU A 64 -2.43 14.94 24.27
CA LEU A 64 -1.49 15.91 24.79
C LEU A 64 -0.76 16.64 23.64
N LYS A 65 -0.41 17.91 23.86
CA LYS A 65 0.38 18.72 22.92
C LYS A 65 1.84 18.76 23.35
N SER A 66 2.75 19.05 22.42
CA SER A 66 4.16 19.28 22.77
C SER A 66 4.29 20.49 23.69
N ALA A 67 5.11 20.37 24.75
CA ALA A 67 5.48 21.49 25.62
C ALA A 67 6.76 22.20 25.15
N GLY A 68 7.33 21.79 24.02
CA GLY A 68 8.60 22.27 23.48
C GLY A 68 9.69 21.19 23.51
N LYS A 69 10.80 21.45 22.82
CA LYS A 69 11.96 20.52 22.75
C LYS A 69 12.41 20.14 24.16
N ASN A 70 12.50 18.85 24.46
CA ASN A 70 12.91 18.29 25.75
C ASN A 70 12.06 18.73 26.96
N LYS A 71 10.82 19.19 26.76
CA LYS A 71 9.92 19.62 27.84
C LYS A 71 8.72 18.68 28.05
N GLY A 72 8.69 17.56 27.33
CA GLY A 72 7.59 16.60 27.35
C GLY A 72 6.32 17.15 26.69
N TYR A 73 5.18 16.84 27.30
CA TYR A 73 3.85 17.15 26.80
C TYR A 73 3.05 17.98 27.80
N LYS A 74 2.04 18.70 27.31
CA LYS A 74 1.11 19.47 28.12
C LYS A 74 -0.35 19.23 27.71
N CYS A 75 -1.25 19.29 28.68
CA CYS A 75 -2.70 19.38 28.46
C CYS A 75 -3.16 20.81 28.70
N GLU A 76 -3.86 21.41 27.74
CA GLU A 76 -4.40 22.76 27.86
C GLU A 76 -5.63 22.84 28.79
N TYR A 77 -6.21 21.69 29.16
CA TYR A 77 -7.46 21.62 29.94
C TYR A 77 -7.24 21.19 31.40
N CYS A 78 -6.32 20.25 31.64
CA CYS A 78 -6.08 19.69 32.98
C CYS A 78 -4.80 20.23 33.63
N ASN A 79 -4.11 21.17 32.97
CA ASN A 79 -2.83 21.71 33.38
C ASN A 79 -1.70 20.67 33.55
N TYR A 80 -1.90 19.42 33.07
CA TYR A 80 -0.87 18.39 33.06
C TYR A 80 0.34 18.88 32.26
N LYS A 81 1.54 18.65 32.79
CA LYS A 81 2.81 18.86 32.10
C LYS A 81 3.83 17.83 32.55
N GLY A 82 4.40 17.08 31.62
CA GLY A 82 5.35 16.02 31.96
C GLY A 82 5.75 15.16 30.78
N PHE A 83 6.62 14.19 31.05
CA PHE A 83 7.02 13.20 30.06
C PHE A 83 6.05 12.03 30.09
N LYS A 84 5.71 11.54 28.89
CA LYS A 84 4.88 10.36 28.70
C LYS A 84 5.27 9.74 27.36
N GLU A 85 5.28 8.41 27.27
CA GLU A 85 5.65 7.73 26.04
C GLU A 85 4.62 7.98 24.95
N LYS A 86 5.07 8.00 23.69
CA LYS A 86 4.13 8.06 22.57
C LYS A 86 3.38 6.74 22.47
N GLU A 87 2.11 6.84 22.09
CA GLU A 87 1.30 5.67 21.81
C GLU A 87 1.59 5.19 20.39
N GLU A 88 1.83 3.89 20.27
CA GLU A 88 1.95 3.21 18.99
C GLU A 88 0.55 2.91 18.44
N ILE A 89 0.29 3.28 17.19
CA ILE A 89 -0.90 2.89 16.47
C ILE A 89 -0.54 2.21 15.15
N ILE A 90 -1.27 1.16 14.82
CA ILE A 90 -1.24 0.52 13.51
C ILE A 90 -2.18 1.31 12.59
N VAL A 91 -1.64 1.78 11.48
CA VAL A 91 -2.40 2.48 10.46
C VAL A 91 -2.92 1.48 9.45
N GLU A 92 -4.23 1.40 9.32
CA GLU A 92 -4.86 0.60 8.27
C GLU A 92 -4.55 1.18 6.89
N ARG A 93 -4.26 0.29 5.94
CA ARG A 93 -3.92 0.64 4.55
C ARG A 93 -5.04 0.23 3.61
N SER A 94 -5.21 0.99 2.54
CA SER A 94 -6.24 0.73 1.51
C SER A 94 -5.88 -0.42 0.56
N ILE A 95 -4.63 -0.87 0.56
CA ILE A 95 -4.14 -2.00 -0.23
C ILE A 95 -4.21 -3.29 0.59
N LYS A 96 -4.37 -4.42 -0.09
CA LYS A 96 -4.50 -5.77 0.48
C LYS A 96 -3.48 -6.70 -0.16
N GLU A 97 -3.17 -7.80 0.52
CA GLU A 97 -2.37 -8.88 -0.04
C GLU A 97 -3.13 -9.57 -1.16
N GLY A 98 -2.45 -9.87 -2.26
CA GLY A 98 -3.07 -10.42 -3.46
C GLY A 98 -2.47 -9.86 -4.76
N LEU A 99 -3.01 -10.32 -5.89
CA LEU A 99 -2.54 -9.99 -7.22
C LEU A 99 -3.39 -8.88 -7.86
N TYR A 100 -2.71 -7.77 -8.18
CA TYR A 100 -3.22 -6.62 -8.91
C TYR A 100 -2.77 -6.66 -10.37
N ILE A 101 -3.74 -6.68 -11.28
CA ILE A 101 -3.54 -6.68 -12.73
C ILE A 101 -4.31 -5.48 -13.31
N PRO A 102 -3.77 -4.77 -14.31
CA PRO A 102 -4.41 -3.63 -14.95
C PRO A 102 -5.68 -4.02 -15.72
N SER A 103 -6.44 -3.03 -16.20
CA SER A 103 -7.59 -3.32 -17.07
C SER A 103 -7.11 -3.91 -18.40
N PRO A 104 -7.96 -4.67 -19.13
CA PRO A 104 -7.62 -5.20 -20.45
C PRO A 104 -7.13 -4.12 -21.45
N LYS A 105 -7.59 -2.87 -21.32
CA LYS A 105 -7.15 -1.75 -22.16
C LYS A 105 -5.65 -1.44 -22.03
N ALA A 106 -5.05 -1.78 -20.90
CA ALA A 106 -3.63 -1.56 -20.62
C ALA A 106 -2.80 -2.84 -20.64
N HIS A 107 -3.40 -3.99 -21.00
CA HIS A 107 -2.67 -5.23 -21.22
C HIS A 107 -1.77 -5.11 -22.45
N ARG A 108 -0.59 -5.73 -22.38
CA ARG A 108 0.25 -5.96 -23.57
C ARG A 108 -0.15 -7.27 -24.22
N HIS A 109 0.31 -7.50 -25.46
CA HIS A 109 0.02 -8.71 -26.22
C HIS A 109 0.37 -10.02 -25.49
N LEU A 110 1.43 -10.01 -24.68
CA LEU A 110 1.89 -11.19 -23.93
C LEU A 110 1.38 -11.21 -22.48
N THR A 111 0.64 -10.19 -22.04
CA THR A 111 0.07 -10.16 -20.70
C THR A 111 -0.98 -11.27 -20.59
N LYS A 112 -0.81 -12.15 -19.61
CA LYS A 112 -1.76 -13.24 -19.35
C LYS A 112 -3.15 -12.65 -19.03
N PRO A 113 -4.22 -13.04 -19.73
CA PRO A 113 -5.58 -12.58 -19.42
C PRO A 113 -6.08 -13.06 -18.05
N LEU A 114 -6.94 -12.26 -17.40
CA LEU A 114 -7.50 -12.51 -16.07
C LEU A 114 -8.15 -13.90 -15.94
N HIS A 115 -9.01 -14.29 -16.88
CA HIS A 115 -9.70 -15.58 -16.86
C HIS A 115 -8.74 -16.79 -16.86
N ARG A 116 -7.47 -16.62 -17.26
CA ARG A 116 -6.48 -17.70 -17.23
C ARG A 116 -5.79 -17.85 -15.88
N TYR A 117 -6.00 -16.95 -14.93
CA TYR A 117 -5.41 -17.06 -13.59
C TYR A 117 -6.12 -18.12 -12.74
N HIS A 118 -7.44 -18.29 -12.88
CA HIS A 118 -8.21 -19.31 -12.14
C HIS A 118 -8.01 -20.76 -12.65
N ILE A 119 -7.54 -20.93 -13.89
CA ILE A 119 -7.47 -22.25 -14.55
C ILE A 119 -6.23 -23.06 -14.12
N LYS A 120 -5.21 -22.43 -13.52
CA LYS A 120 -4.01 -23.13 -13.05
C LYS A 120 -4.06 -23.32 -11.54
N LYS A 121 -3.57 -24.47 -11.05
CA LYS A 121 -3.32 -24.83 -9.62
C LYS A 121 -2.41 -23.86 -8.83
N ASN A 122 -2.08 -22.70 -9.38
CA ASN A 122 -1.34 -21.68 -8.65
C ASN A 122 -2.38 -20.77 -7.99
N ASN A 123 -2.55 -20.90 -6.67
CA ASN A 123 -3.37 -20.01 -5.84
C ASN A 123 -2.82 -18.58 -5.93
N TYR A 124 -3.30 -17.80 -6.90
CA TYR A 124 -3.15 -16.36 -6.88
C TYR A 124 -4.46 -15.80 -6.34
N ASP A 125 -4.41 -15.21 -5.15
CA ASP A 125 -5.54 -14.46 -4.61
C ASP A 125 -5.67 -13.17 -5.42
N LEU A 126 -6.49 -13.20 -6.47
CA LEU A 126 -6.77 -12.01 -7.27
C LEU A 126 -7.53 -11.02 -6.39
N ILE A 127 -7.09 -9.76 -6.38
CA ILE A 127 -7.88 -8.71 -5.74
C ILE A 127 -9.03 -8.34 -6.67
N GLU A 128 -10.19 -8.93 -6.40
CA GLU A 128 -11.44 -8.61 -7.06
C GLU A 128 -11.79 -7.12 -6.91
N ASN A 129 -12.56 -6.57 -7.87
CA ASN A 129 -13.05 -5.19 -7.87
C ASN A 129 -11.99 -4.07 -7.92
N PHE A 130 -10.71 -4.38 -8.10
CA PHE A 130 -9.66 -3.36 -8.26
C PHE A 130 -9.87 -2.49 -9.52
N ILE A 131 -10.53 -2.99 -10.58
CA ILE A 131 -10.78 -2.24 -11.82
C ILE A 131 -12.20 -2.49 -12.40
N GLY A 132 -13.22 -2.50 -11.55
CA GLY A 132 -14.62 -2.45 -12.01
C GLY A 132 -15.10 -3.64 -12.84
N PHE A 133 -14.38 -4.77 -12.82
CA PHE A 133 -14.92 -6.05 -13.24
C PHE A 133 -15.58 -6.71 -12.03
N ASN A 134 -16.90 -6.62 -11.95
CA ASN A 134 -17.68 -7.67 -11.33
C ASN A 134 -17.52 -8.89 -12.24
N LEU A 135 -16.65 -9.83 -11.88
CA LEU A 135 -16.78 -11.18 -12.41
C LEU A 135 -18.03 -11.75 -11.75
N VAL A 136 -19.14 -11.74 -12.48
CA VAL A 136 -20.30 -12.55 -12.13
C VAL A 136 -19.81 -13.99 -12.12
N ILE A 137 -19.72 -14.57 -10.93
CA ILE A 137 -19.56 -16.01 -10.75
C ILE A 137 -20.96 -16.56 -10.96
N GLU A 138 -21.25 -17.06 -12.16
CA GLU A 138 -22.34 -18.02 -12.30
C GLU A 138 -21.79 -19.36 -11.81
N GLU A 139 -22.43 -19.90 -10.76
CA GLU A 139 -22.27 -21.27 -10.28
C GLU A 139 -22.70 -22.29 -11.34
#